data_AF-A0A5M9H4M4-F1
#
_entry.id   AF-A0A5M9H4M4-F1
#
_cell.length_a   1.000
_cell.length_b   1.000
_cell.length_c   1.000
_cell.angle_alpha   90.00
_cell.angle_beta   90.00
_cell.angle_gamma   90.00
#
_symmetry.space_group_name_H-M   'P 1'
#
loop_
_entity.id
_entity.type
_entity.pdbx_description
1 polymer ?
#
loop_
_entity_poly.entity_id
_entity_poly.type
_entity_poly.pdbx_seq_one_letter_code
_entity_poly.pdbx_strand_id
1 'polypeptide(L)'
;MFTHFKNIDTAFRHIRTFSLFLILANMLIVCFSLYKSYQLTEQAQNKVFILYNGKVLEAVASDRKSNLPVELRDHIRTFHQYFFSLSPDEKAIQATVSRALYLADESAKKQYDNLRESGYYNNLIAANISQEIDIDSIRLDVDNYPYRFTCFSTQKLIRSSSTAIRKLITQGLVRDLKSQTDNNPHGFLIQNWEIIENK
;
A
#
# COMPACT_ATOMS: atom_id res chain seq x y z
N MET A 1 -29.80 -43.25 -68.88
CA MET A 1 -30.42 -41.97 -68.46
C MET A 1 -30.38 -41.94 -66.93
N PHE A 2 -30.08 -40.80 -66.27
CA PHE A 2 -30.00 -40.60 -64.79
C PHE A 2 -28.62 -40.63 -64.07
N THR A 3 -27.50 -40.28 -64.72
CA THR A 3 -26.24 -39.96 -63.99
C THR A 3 -26.16 -38.51 -63.52
N HIS A 4 -27.00 -37.62 -64.06
CA HIS A 4 -26.98 -36.18 -63.75
C HIS A 4 -27.54 -35.83 -62.35
N PHE A 5 -28.51 -36.60 -61.85
CA PHE A 5 -29.14 -36.32 -60.54
C PHE A 5 -28.22 -36.67 -59.37
N LYS A 6 -27.34 -37.67 -59.52
CA LYS A 6 -26.40 -38.09 -58.47
C LYS A 6 -25.35 -37.01 -58.16
N ASN A 7 -24.95 -36.24 -59.17
CA ASN A 7 -23.98 -35.15 -59.05
C ASN A 7 -24.55 -33.92 -58.34
N ILE A 8 -25.85 -33.63 -58.52
CA ILE A 8 -26.52 -32.48 -57.91
C ILE A 8 -26.71 -32.71 -56.40
N ASP A 9 -27.13 -33.92 -56.00
CA ASP A 9 -27.26 -34.29 -54.58
C ASP A 9 -25.91 -34.27 -53.84
N THR A 10 -24.85 -34.79 -54.46
CA THR A 10 -23.50 -34.72 -53.87
C THR A 10 -22.99 -33.28 -53.76
N ALA A 11 -23.29 -32.42 -54.74
CA ALA A 11 -22.94 -31.01 -54.69
C ALA A 11 -23.69 -30.26 -53.58
N PHE A 12 -24.99 -30.52 -53.43
CA PHE A 12 -25.79 -29.95 -52.33
C PHE A 12 -25.32 -30.40 -50.95
N ARG A 13 -24.95 -31.68 -50.81
CA ARG A 13 -24.37 -32.19 -49.57
C ARG A 13 -23.02 -31.53 -49.26
N HIS A 14 -22.17 -31.33 -50.27
CA HIS A 14 -20.89 -30.67 -50.09
C HIS A 14 -21.05 -29.20 -49.68
N ILE A 15 -21.94 -28.46 -50.34
CA ILE A 15 -22.29 -27.06 -49.99
C ILE A 15 -22.80 -26.99 -48.55
N ARG A 16 -23.71 -27.88 -48.14
CA ARG A 16 -24.25 -27.87 -46.77
C ARG A 16 -23.17 -28.14 -45.72
N THR A 17 -22.26 -29.07 -46.00
CA THR A 17 -21.16 -29.41 -45.08
C THR A 17 -20.14 -28.27 -45.00
N PHE A 18 -19.82 -27.64 -46.13
CA PHE A 18 -18.96 -26.47 -46.21
C PHE A 18 -19.55 -25.27 -45.45
N SER A 19 -20.84 -24.98 -45.64
CA SER A 19 -21.52 -23.88 -44.93
C SER A 19 -21.54 -24.12 -43.41
N LEU A 20 -21.76 -25.36 -42.96
CA LEU A 20 -21.68 -25.71 -41.54
C LEU A 20 -20.27 -25.49 -40.96
N PHE A 21 -19.24 -25.90 -41.71
CA PHE A 21 -17.85 -25.67 -41.31
C PHE A 21 -17.52 -24.18 -41.26
N LEU A 22 -17.96 -23.41 -42.24
CA LEU A 22 -17.76 -21.97 -42.30
C LEU A 22 -18.41 -21.25 -41.10
N ILE A 23 -19.63 -21.63 -40.72
CA ILE A 23 -20.34 -21.08 -39.56
C ILE A 23 -19.58 -21.40 -38.27
N LEU A 24 -19.12 -22.65 -38.10
CA LEU A 24 -18.33 -23.05 -36.93
C LEU A 24 -16.99 -22.30 -36.85
N ALA A 25 -16.29 -22.17 -37.97
CA ALA A 25 -15.04 -21.43 -38.04
C ALA A 25 -15.25 -19.95 -37.69
N ASN A 26 -16.33 -19.33 -38.18
CA ASN A 26 -16.66 -17.95 -37.86
C ASN A 26 -17.00 -17.79 -36.37
N MET A 27 -17.78 -18.70 -35.80
CA MET A 27 -18.11 -18.70 -34.37
C MET A 27 -16.85 -18.78 -33.50
N LEU A 28 -15.90 -19.66 -33.84
CA LEU A 28 -14.63 -19.78 -33.12
C LEU A 28 -13.79 -18.50 -33.19
N ILE A 29 -13.70 -17.88 -34.37
CA ILE A 29 -12.97 -16.61 -34.54
C ILE A 29 -13.60 -15.50 -33.70
N VAL A 30 -14.93 -15.40 -33.69
CA VAL A 30 -15.64 -14.40 -32.88
C VAL A 30 -15.41 -14.62 -31.39
N CYS A 31 -15.54 -15.86 -30.90
CA CYS A 31 -15.27 -16.18 -29.50
C CYS A 31 -13.82 -15.89 -29.10
N PHE A 32 -12.85 -16.23 -29.95
CA PHE A 32 -11.44 -15.93 -29.70
C PHE A 32 -11.17 -14.42 -29.70
N SER A 33 -11.74 -13.68 -30.65
CA SER A 33 -11.60 -12.22 -30.70
C SER A 33 -12.21 -11.56 -29.48
N LEU A 34 -13.40 -12.00 -29.03
CA LEU A 34 -14.02 -11.47 -27.81
C LEU A 34 -13.15 -11.76 -26.59
N TYR A 35 -12.68 -13.00 -26.42
CA TYR A 35 -11.78 -13.37 -25.33
C TYR A 35 -10.52 -12.51 -25.31
N LYS A 36 -9.89 -12.30 -26.46
CA LYS A 36 -8.70 -11.45 -26.57
C LYS A 36 -8.99 -9.96 -26.34
N SER A 37 -10.12 -9.45 -26.81
CA SER A 37 -10.54 -8.07 -26.54
C SER A 37 -10.81 -7.81 -25.07
N TYR A 38 -11.43 -8.76 -24.36
CA TYR A 38 -11.61 -8.67 -22.91
C TYR A 38 -10.28 -8.68 -22.16
N GLN A 39 -9.36 -9.58 -22.53
CA GLN A 39 -8.01 -9.63 -21.96
C GLN A 39 -7.24 -8.31 -22.17
N LEU A 40 -7.35 -7.71 -23.36
CA LEU A 40 -6.70 -6.43 -23.68
C LEU A 40 -7.33 -5.26 -22.90
N THR A 41 -8.64 -5.28 -22.72
CA THR A 41 -9.36 -4.22 -21.98
C THR A 41 -9.00 -4.26 -20.49
N GLU A 42 -8.91 -5.46 -19.90
CA GLU A 42 -8.44 -5.64 -18.52
C GLU A 42 -7.00 -5.12 -18.33
N GLN A 43 -6.11 -5.40 -19.30
CA GLN A 43 -4.74 -4.89 -19.28
C GLN A 43 -4.65 -3.38 -19.49
N ALA A 44 -5.52 -2.80 -20.33
CA ALA A 44 -5.55 -1.37 -20.61
C ALA A 44 -6.13 -0.55 -19.45
N GLN A 45 -7.10 -1.08 -18.71
CA GLN A 45 -7.66 -0.43 -17.51
C GLN A 45 -6.62 -0.31 -16.38
N ASN A 46 -5.58 -1.14 -16.38
CA ASN A 46 -4.45 -1.06 -15.47
C ASN A 46 -3.36 -0.06 -15.91
N LYS A 47 -3.65 0.90 -16.80
CA LYS A 47 -2.69 1.95 -17.18
C LYS A 47 -3.27 3.34 -16.92
N VAL A 48 -2.81 3.99 -15.86
CA VAL A 48 -3.17 5.39 -15.56
C VAL A 48 -2.09 6.28 -16.16
N PHE A 49 -2.44 7.09 -17.17
CA PHE A 49 -1.53 8.05 -17.76
C PHE A 49 -1.56 9.34 -16.95
N ILE A 50 -0.42 9.74 -16.38
CA ILE A 50 -0.28 10.99 -15.65
C ILE A 50 0.44 11.99 -16.57
N LEU A 51 -0.21 13.13 -16.84
CA LEU A 51 0.44 14.25 -17.52
C LEU A 51 1.23 15.06 -16.49
N TYR A 52 2.56 15.11 -16.64
CA TYR A 52 3.41 15.98 -15.84
C TYR A 52 4.29 16.81 -16.77
N ASN A 53 4.24 18.14 -16.63
CA ASN A 53 5.04 19.10 -17.43
C ASN A 53 4.99 18.87 -18.96
N GLY A 54 3.81 18.58 -19.52
CA GLY A 54 3.63 18.42 -20.96
C GLY A 54 4.27 17.18 -21.57
N LYS A 55 4.83 16.27 -20.75
CA LYS A 55 5.26 14.93 -21.16
C LYS A 55 4.30 13.89 -20.58
N VAL A 56 3.84 12.99 -21.43
CA VAL A 56 3.07 11.82 -21.00
C VAL A 56 4.06 10.86 -20.33
N LEU A 57 3.98 10.73 -19.01
CA LEU A 57 4.70 9.69 -18.30
C LEU A 57 3.80 8.45 -18.28
N GLU A 58 4.26 7.35 -18.87
CA GLU A 58 3.64 6.05 -18.68
C GLU A 58 3.94 5.63 -17.23
N ALA A 59 3.07 6.05 -16.30
CA ALA A 59 3.01 5.45 -14.99
C ALA A 59 2.45 4.05 -15.23
N VAL A 60 3.35 3.09 -15.49
CA VAL A 60 3.03 1.67 -15.39
C VAL A 60 2.34 1.55 -14.04
N ALA A 61 1.04 1.21 -14.03
CA ALA A 61 0.38 0.85 -12.78
C ALA A 61 1.08 -0.43 -12.35
N SER A 62 2.18 -0.26 -11.62
CA SER A 62 2.92 -1.33 -11.02
C SER A 62 1.90 -2.04 -10.16
N ASP A 63 1.73 -3.35 -10.36
CA ASP A 63 0.75 -4.16 -9.67
C ASP A 63 0.66 -3.68 -8.22
N ARG A 64 -0.53 -3.25 -7.77
CA ARG A 64 -0.76 -2.73 -6.41
C ARG A 64 -0.16 -3.65 -5.33
N LYS A 65 -0.06 -4.93 -5.65
CA LYS A 65 0.55 -5.98 -4.83
C LYS A 65 2.09 -5.88 -4.72
N SER A 66 2.78 -5.40 -5.75
CA SER A 66 4.24 -5.17 -5.75
C SER A 66 4.65 -3.97 -4.90
N ASN A 67 3.81 -2.93 -4.84
CA ASN A 67 4.09 -1.70 -4.09
C ASN A 67 3.63 -1.75 -2.62
N LEU A 68 2.72 -2.67 -2.28
CA LEU A 68 2.17 -2.79 -0.93
C LEU A 68 3.25 -2.84 0.18
N PRO A 69 4.33 -3.65 0.08
CA PRO A 69 5.37 -3.65 1.11
C PRO A 69 6.06 -2.29 1.26
N VAL A 70 6.22 -1.54 0.17
CA VAL A 70 6.83 -0.20 0.17
C VAL A 70 5.90 0.80 0.86
N GLU A 71 4.62 0.81 0.49
CA GLU A 71 3.61 1.70 1.10
C GLU A 71 3.45 1.41 2.60
N LEU A 72 3.42 0.13 3.01
CA LEU A 72 3.37 -0.26 4.41
C LEU A 72 4.59 0.24 5.20
N ARG A 73 5.81 0.08 4.65
CA ARG A 73 7.04 0.57 5.29
C ARG A 73 7.00 2.09 5.46
N ASP A 74 6.51 2.80 4.45
CA ASP A 74 6.46 4.24 4.50
C ASP A 74 5.39 4.75 5.49
N HIS A 75 4.24 4.08 5.56
CA HIS A 75 3.21 4.34 6.58
C HIS A 75 3.76 4.17 8.00
N ILE A 76 4.43 3.03 8.25
CA ILE A 76 5.04 2.73 9.55
C ILE A 76 6.13 3.76 9.87
N ARG A 77 6.98 4.11 8.90
CA ARG A 77 8.02 5.13 9.07
C ARG A 77 7.42 6.48 9.45
N THR A 78 6.42 6.93 8.70
CA THR A 78 5.75 8.22 8.91
C THR A 78 5.11 8.29 10.29
N PHE A 79 4.43 7.23 10.73
CA PHE A 79 3.91 7.13 12.09
C PHE A 79 5.01 7.30 13.15
N HIS A 80 6.13 6.56 13.03
CA HIS A 80 7.22 6.66 14.00
C HIS A 80 7.87 8.04 14.02
N GLN A 81 8.06 8.66 12.85
CA GLN A 81 8.59 10.02 12.75
C GLN A 81 7.67 11.02 13.44
N TYR A 82 6.36 10.97 13.20
CA TYR A 82 5.43 11.87 13.87
C TYR A 82 5.31 11.62 15.39
N PHE A 83 5.44 10.37 15.83
CA PHE A 83 5.29 10.04 17.25
C PHE A 83 6.55 10.35 18.08
N PHE A 84 7.73 10.20 17.49
CA PHE A 84 9.01 10.29 18.22
C PHE A 84 9.92 11.46 17.81
N SER A 85 9.63 12.22 16.75
CA SER A 85 10.36 13.45 16.46
C SER A 85 9.74 14.62 17.23
N LEU A 86 10.32 14.92 18.40
CA LEU A 86 9.77 15.87 19.37
C LEU A 86 10.72 17.05 19.56
N SER A 87 10.28 18.24 19.16
CA SER A 87 10.93 19.50 19.53
C SER A 87 10.55 19.90 20.95
N PRO A 88 11.40 20.60 21.72
CA PRO A 88 11.10 21.05 23.09
C PRO A 88 10.12 22.24 23.12
N ASP A 89 8.97 22.11 22.44
CA ASP A 89 7.87 23.07 22.38
C ASP A 89 6.53 22.32 22.48
N GLU A 90 5.67 22.74 23.40
CA GLU A 90 4.41 22.05 23.71
C GLU A 90 3.49 21.95 22.48
N LYS A 91 3.35 23.05 21.72
CA LYS A 91 2.46 23.09 20.56
C LYS A 91 2.99 22.22 19.43
N ALA A 92 4.30 22.22 19.20
CA ALA A 92 4.96 21.39 18.20
C ALA A 92 4.80 19.90 18.54
N ILE A 93 4.98 19.51 19.81
CA ILE A 93 4.76 18.14 20.29
C ILE A 93 3.31 17.73 20.05
N GLN A 94 2.35 18.55 20.49
CA GLN A 94 0.94 18.22 20.33
C GLN A 94 0.55 18.07 18.85
N ALA A 95 1.03 18.97 17.99
CA ALA A 95 0.73 18.94 16.56
C ALA A 95 1.31 17.70 15.86
N THR A 96 2.57 17.35 16.15
CA THR A 96 3.24 16.18 15.56
C THR A 96 2.62 14.88 16.02
N VAL A 97 2.39 14.73 17.33
CA VAL A 97 1.77 13.50 17.87
C VAL A 97 0.31 13.37 17.40
N SER A 98 -0.44 14.47 17.29
CA SER A 98 -1.81 14.42 16.73
C SER A 98 -1.84 13.83 15.32
N ARG A 99 -0.82 14.14 14.48
CA ARG A 99 -0.67 13.53 13.15
C ARG A 99 -0.35 12.04 13.23
N ALA A 100 0.49 11.63 14.17
CA ALA A 100 0.77 10.21 14.40
C ALA A 100 -0.52 9.45 14.76
N LEU A 101 -1.38 10.05 15.59
CA LEU A 101 -2.65 9.46 16.03
C LEU A 101 -3.70 9.33 14.90
N TYR A 102 -3.53 9.96 13.74
CA TYR A 102 -4.36 9.68 12.56
C TYR A 102 -3.98 8.37 11.85
N LEU A 103 -2.79 7.84 12.11
CA LEU A 103 -2.21 6.69 11.42
C LEU A 103 -2.31 5.39 12.24
N ALA A 104 -2.73 5.48 13.50
CA ALA A 104 -2.79 4.37 14.45
C ALA A 104 -4.08 4.38 15.28
N ASP A 105 -4.41 3.23 15.86
CA ASP A 105 -5.59 3.06 16.70
C ASP A 105 -5.36 3.52 18.16
N GLU A 106 -6.30 3.17 19.03
CA GLU A 106 -6.27 3.51 20.45
C GLU A 106 -5.00 3.03 21.19
N SER A 107 -4.27 2.04 20.68
CA SER A 107 -3.03 1.56 21.32
C SER A 107 -1.95 2.65 21.34
N ALA A 108 -1.77 3.38 20.23
CA ALA A 108 -0.86 4.52 20.17
C ALA A 108 -1.33 5.68 21.06
N LYS A 109 -2.65 5.90 21.13
CA LYS A 109 -3.23 6.91 22.02
C LYS A 109 -2.96 6.61 23.49
N LYS A 110 -3.14 5.36 23.92
CA LYS A 110 -2.83 4.91 25.29
C LYS A 110 -1.35 5.16 25.62
N GLN A 111 -0.44 4.86 24.70
CA GLN A 111 0.98 5.14 24.91
C GLN A 111 1.29 6.63 25.03
N TYR A 112 0.66 7.46 24.20
CA TYR A 112 0.76 8.92 24.32
C TYR A 112 0.26 9.42 25.69
N ASP A 113 -0.93 8.96 26.11
CA ASP A 113 -1.54 9.35 27.37
C ASP A 113 -0.65 8.91 28.56
N ASN A 114 -0.09 7.69 28.53
CA ASN A 114 0.88 7.20 29.53
C ASN A 114 2.15 8.07 29.61
N LEU A 115 2.73 8.44 28.46
CA LEU A 115 3.91 9.30 28.41
C LEU A 115 3.60 10.69 28.98
N ARG A 116 2.42 11.23 28.68
CA ARG A 116 1.96 12.50 29.22
C ARG A 116 1.76 12.44 30.74
N GLU A 117 1.10 11.41 31.25
CA GLU A 117 0.88 11.20 32.69
C GLU A 117 2.19 11.00 33.47
N SER A 118 3.18 10.32 32.87
CA SER A 118 4.52 10.17 33.45
C SER A 118 5.35 11.47 33.46
N GLY A 119 4.85 12.55 32.86
CA GLY A 119 5.56 13.82 32.74
C GLY A 119 6.66 13.84 31.68
N TYR A 120 6.69 12.85 30.77
CA TYR A 120 7.74 12.70 29.75
C TYR A 120 7.95 13.97 28.92
N TYR A 121 6.87 14.51 28.36
CA TYR A 121 6.92 15.71 27.51
C TYR A 121 7.34 16.95 28.30
N ASN A 122 6.84 17.11 29.53
CA ASN A 122 7.22 18.22 30.41
C ASN A 122 8.72 18.16 30.73
N ASN A 123 9.26 16.97 30.96
CA ASN A 123 10.69 16.77 31.22
C ASN A 123 11.55 17.08 29.98
N LEU A 124 11.11 16.72 28.76
CA LEU A 124 11.80 17.08 27.52
C LEU A 124 11.86 18.60 27.33
N ILE A 125 10.73 19.29 27.55
CA ILE A 125 10.65 20.76 27.41
C ILE A 125 11.52 21.43 28.48
N ALA A 126 11.37 21.06 29.75
CA ALA A 126 12.10 21.67 30.86
C ALA A 126 13.62 21.47 30.74
N ALA A 127 14.06 20.32 30.21
CA ALA A 127 15.47 20.02 29.98
C ALA A 127 15.98 20.47 28.60
N ASN A 128 15.15 21.17 27.79
CA ASN A 128 15.46 21.63 26.44
C ASN A 128 16.06 20.52 25.55
N ILE A 129 15.39 19.36 25.54
CA ILE A 129 15.83 18.16 24.80
C ILE A 129 15.02 18.07 23.52
N SER A 130 15.71 18.04 22.39
CA SER A 130 15.13 17.64 21.11
C SER A 130 15.28 16.13 20.93
N GLN A 131 14.20 15.45 20.57
CA GLN A 131 14.21 14.04 20.24
C GLN A 131 14.06 13.83 18.74
N GLU A 132 14.97 13.07 18.16
CA GLU A 132 14.91 12.64 16.77
C GLU A 132 14.87 11.11 16.71
N ILE A 133 14.23 10.57 15.68
CA ILE A 133 14.19 9.14 15.41
C ILE A 133 14.72 8.85 14.02
N ASP A 134 15.59 7.85 13.94
CA ASP A 134 16.05 7.26 12.69
C ASP A 134 15.51 5.83 12.57
N ILE A 135 14.94 5.49 11.42
CA ILE A 135 14.33 4.18 11.19
C ILE A 135 15.35 3.30 10.49
N ASP A 136 16.01 2.43 11.25
CA ASP A 136 17.07 1.55 10.75
C ASP A 136 16.50 0.50 9.79
N SER A 137 15.46 -0.21 10.22
CA SER A 137 14.82 -1.23 9.40
C SER A 137 13.40 -1.56 9.86
N ILE A 138 12.56 -2.01 8.93
CA ILE A 138 11.21 -2.50 9.21
C ILE A 138 11.11 -3.91 8.66
N ARG A 139 10.78 -4.87 9.51
CA ARG A 139 10.42 -6.23 9.11
C ARG A 139 8.92 -6.30 8.94
N LEU A 140 8.46 -6.87 7.83
CA LEU A 140 7.05 -7.02 7.48
C LEU A 140 6.76 -8.47 7.14
N ASP A 141 5.61 -8.95 7.61
CA ASP A 141 4.94 -10.14 7.11
C ASP A 141 3.75 -9.67 6.26
N VAL A 142 3.90 -9.80 4.95
CA VAL A 142 2.89 -9.38 3.95
C VAL A 142 2.01 -10.54 3.49
N ASP A 143 2.35 -11.78 3.87
CA ASP A 143 1.62 -12.98 3.47
C ASP A 143 0.40 -13.22 4.37
N ASN A 144 0.47 -12.74 5.62
CA ASN A 144 -0.59 -12.89 6.62
C ASN A 144 -1.27 -11.55 6.91
N TYR A 145 -2.57 -11.47 6.64
CA TYR A 145 -3.39 -10.30 6.98
C TYR A 145 -4.11 -10.51 8.34
N PRO A 146 -4.14 -9.51 9.25
CA PRO A 146 -3.52 -8.18 9.16
C PRO A 146 -1.99 -8.22 9.21
N TYR A 147 -1.34 -7.32 8.46
CA TYR A 147 0.10 -7.37 8.21
C TYR A 147 0.90 -7.08 9.47
N ARG A 148 1.74 -8.03 9.90
CA ARG A 148 2.57 -7.85 11.10
C ARG A 148 3.83 -7.07 10.77
N PHE A 149 4.23 -6.17 11.67
CA PHE A 149 5.50 -5.48 11.54
C PHE A 149 6.31 -5.45 12.84
N THR A 150 7.61 -5.32 12.67
CA THR A 150 8.56 -4.95 13.72
C THR A 150 9.45 -3.83 13.19
N CYS A 151 9.46 -2.69 13.88
CA CYS A 151 10.27 -1.53 13.53
C CYS A 151 11.50 -1.48 14.45
N PHE A 152 12.68 -1.38 13.85
CA PHE A 152 13.95 -1.14 14.52
C PHE A 152 14.37 0.28 14.22
N SER A 153 14.64 1.04 15.28
CA SER A 153 14.93 2.46 15.17
C SER A 153 15.91 2.90 16.24
N THR A 154 16.58 4.01 15.96
CA THR A 154 17.53 4.66 16.85
C THR A 154 17.01 6.04 17.22
N GLN A 155 16.83 6.30 18.51
CA GLN A 155 16.41 7.59 19.04
C GLN A 155 17.63 8.40 19.48
N LYS A 156 17.66 9.68 19.13
CA LYS A 156 18.68 10.64 19.53
C LYS A 156 18.03 11.70 20.41
N LEU A 157 18.47 11.80 21.66
CA LEU A 157 18.07 12.84 22.59
C LEU A 157 19.19 13.88 22.62
N ILE A 158 18.97 14.97 21.90
CA ILE A 158 19.92 16.05 21.67
C ILE A 158 19.67 17.13 22.73
N ARG A 159 20.70 17.41 23.52
CA ARG A 159 20.76 18.52 24.47
C ARG A 159 21.82 19.51 24.01
N SER A 160 21.82 20.70 24.60
CA SER A 160 22.91 21.67 24.39
C SER A 160 24.30 21.11 24.73
N SER A 161 24.40 20.20 25.71
CA SER A 161 25.67 19.68 26.23
C SER A 161 26.05 18.28 25.73
N SER A 162 25.11 17.48 25.23
CA SER A 162 25.34 16.08 24.90
C SER A 162 24.24 15.51 24.02
N THR A 163 24.55 14.43 23.28
CA THR A 163 23.56 13.61 22.59
C THR A 163 23.55 12.22 23.21
N ALA A 164 22.39 11.78 23.69
CA ALA A 164 22.19 10.42 24.14
C ALA A 164 21.52 9.61 23.02
N ILE A 165 22.00 8.39 22.79
CA ILE A 165 21.46 7.49 21.77
C ILE A 165 20.77 6.34 22.47
N ARG A 166 19.56 6.01 22.03
CA ARG A 166 18.77 4.88 22.53
C ARG A 166 18.30 4.01 21.39
N LYS A 167 18.21 2.72 21.63
CA LYS A 167 17.61 1.76 20.72
C LYS A 167 16.12 1.65 21.04
N LEU A 168 15.30 1.77 20.00
CA LEU A 168 13.86 1.61 20.06
C LEU A 168 13.43 0.47 19.14
N ILE A 169 12.75 -0.52 19.73
CA ILE A 169 12.07 -1.60 18.99
C ILE A 169 10.59 -1.51 19.28
N THR A 170 9.79 -1.49 18.23
CA THR A 170 8.32 -1.49 18.33
C THR A 170 7.73 -2.57 17.44
N GLN A 171 6.52 -3.01 17.75
CA GLN A 171 5.79 -3.94 16.91
C GLN A 171 4.30 -3.60 16.87
N GLY A 172 3.61 -4.18 15.89
CA GLY A 172 2.18 -4.04 15.76
C GLY A 172 1.65 -4.76 14.53
N LEU A 173 0.40 -4.47 14.21
CA LEU A 173 -0.31 -4.95 13.04
C LEU A 173 -0.72 -3.76 12.17
N VAL A 174 -0.84 -3.94 10.86
CA VAL A 174 -1.37 -2.94 9.93
C VAL A 174 -2.59 -3.51 9.21
N ARG A 175 -3.68 -2.75 9.27
CA ARG A 175 -4.95 -3.02 8.57
C ARG A 175 -5.17 -1.97 7.48
N ASP A 176 -5.81 -2.39 6.40
CA ASP A 176 -6.28 -1.48 5.34
C ASP A 176 -7.68 -0.95 5.70
N LEU A 177 -7.86 0.38 5.72
CA LEU A 177 -9.13 1.07 5.96
C LEU A 177 -9.96 1.24 4.69
N LYS A 178 -9.38 1.01 3.51
CA LYS A 178 -9.98 1.21 2.17
C LYS A 178 -10.37 2.66 1.85
N SER A 179 -10.29 3.59 2.80
CA SER A 179 -10.50 5.02 2.61
C SER A 179 -9.19 5.78 2.82
N GLN A 180 -8.83 6.59 1.83
CA GLN A 180 -7.70 7.50 1.90
C GLN A 180 -8.20 8.89 2.26
N THR A 181 -7.46 9.60 3.10
CA THR A 181 -7.77 10.98 3.52
C THR A 181 -6.50 11.82 3.45
N ASP A 182 -6.63 13.14 3.45
CA ASP A 182 -5.46 14.04 3.43
C ASP A 182 -4.50 13.79 4.62
N ASN A 183 -5.04 13.38 5.77
CA ASN A 183 -4.27 13.06 6.97
C ASN A 183 -3.76 11.61 7.02
N ASN A 184 -4.32 10.73 6.20
CA ASN A 184 -3.88 9.33 6.06
C ASN A 184 -3.95 8.93 4.57
N PRO A 185 -2.96 9.37 3.77
CA PRO A 185 -2.98 9.18 2.31
C PRO A 185 -2.90 7.71 1.91
N HIS A 186 -2.24 6.87 2.71
CA HIS A 186 -2.11 5.45 2.43
C HIS A 186 -3.39 4.67 2.77
N GLY A 187 -4.22 5.18 3.69
CA GLY A 187 -5.43 4.49 4.14
C GLY A 187 -5.14 3.26 5.01
N PHE A 188 -3.97 3.21 5.65
CA PHE A 188 -3.61 2.14 6.58
C PHE A 188 -3.84 2.58 8.03
N LEU A 189 -4.13 1.61 8.89
CA LEU A 189 -4.25 1.82 10.34
C LEU A 189 -3.30 0.86 11.06
N ILE A 190 -2.39 1.42 11.85
CA ILE A 190 -1.56 0.66 12.78
C ILE A 190 -2.41 0.27 13.99
N GLN A 191 -2.38 -1.01 14.36
CA GLN A 191 -3.17 -1.58 15.45
C GLN A 191 -2.30 -2.38 16.40
N ASN A 192 -2.76 -2.48 17.66
CA ASN A 192 -2.06 -3.23 18.71
C ASN A 192 -0.57 -2.87 18.78
N TRP A 193 -0.26 -1.57 18.68
CA TRP A 193 1.09 -1.06 18.68
C TRP A 193 1.66 -1.04 20.09
N GLU A 194 2.90 -1.52 20.23
CA GLU A 194 3.60 -1.56 21.50
C GLU A 194 5.11 -1.33 21.33
N ILE A 195 5.73 -0.82 22.38
CA ILE A 195 7.17 -0.63 22.50
C ILE A 195 7.74 -1.86 23.21
N ILE A 196 8.59 -2.61 22.51
CA ILE A 196 9.22 -3.84 23.01
C ILE A 196 10.52 -3.52 23.74
N GLU A 197 11.29 -2.57 23.23
CA GLU A 197 12.57 -2.18 23.81
C GLU A 197 12.75 -0.67 23.64
N ASN A 198 13.17 0.01 24.71
CA ASN A 198 13.58 1.41 24.71
C ASN A 198 14.72 1.58 25.72
N LYS A 199 15.97 1.45 25.26
CA LYS A 199 17.16 1.45 26.11
C LYS A 199 18.33 2.23 25.52
#